data_AF-A0A8T2U1J7-F1
#
_entry.id   AF-A0A8T2U1J7-F1
#
_cell.length_a   1.000
_cell.length_b   1.000
_cell.length_c   1.000
_cell.angle_alpha   90.00
_cell.angle_beta   90.00
_cell.angle_gamma   90.00
#
_symmetry.space_group_name_H-M   'P 1'
#
loop_
_entity.id
_entity.type
_entity.pdbx_description
1 polymer ?
#
loop_
_entity_poly.entity_id
_entity_poly.type
_entity_poly.pdbx_seq_one_letter_code
_entity_poly.pdbx_strand_id
1 'polypeptide(L)'
;MIGRAERFLASGADMIMFDADGITKGVDEWRTDFIARMIGRLGLDKIMFEADELETAQYFVNRYGSGVNLFIDHSQARDLKNLRTAAGGGGQKYIWGQKRVPF
;
A
#
# COMPACT_ATOMS: atom_id res chain seq x y z
N MET A 1 8.25 -3.23 16.81
CA MET A 1 7.63 -3.75 15.58
C MET A 1 8.67 -4.12 14.52
N ILE A 2 9.43 -3.17 13.97
CA ILE A 2 10.36 -3.43 12.84
C ILE A 2 11.42 -4.49 13.15
N GLY A 3 12.07 -4.45 14.32
CA GLY A 3 13.07 -5.46 14.67
C GLY A 3 12.51 -6.89 14.85
N ARG A 4 11.19 -7.03 15.05
CA ARG A 4 10.52 -8.34 15.06
C ARG A 4 10.25 -8.82 13.63
N ALA A 5 9.83 -7.92 12.75
CA ALA A 5 9.65 -8.20 11.33
C ALA A 5 10.97 -8.68 10.67
N GLU A 6 12.10 -8.01 10.97
CA GLU A 6 13.43 -8.43 10.50
C GLU A 6 13.78 -9.85 10.96
N ARG A 7 13.49 -10.19 12.23
CA ARG A 7 13.73 -11.54 12.75
C ARG A 7 12.85 -12.58 12.08
N PHE A 8 11.59 -12.26 11.77
CA PHE A 8 10.72 -13.19 11.05
C PHE A 8 11.19 -13.44 9.61
N LEU A 9 11.62 -12.39 8.90
CA LEU A 9 12.25 -12.56 7.59
C LEU A 9 13.52 -13.41 7.68
N ALA A 10 14.37 -13.16 8.69
CA ALA A 10 15.58 -13.95 8.92
C ALA A 10 15.28 -15.42 9.29
N SER A 11 14.12 -15.69 9.89
CA SER A 11 13.63 -17.03 10.20
C SER A 11 12.93 -17.73 9.02
N GLY A 12 12.93 -17.11 7.83
CA GLY A 12 12.41 -17.72 6.60
C GLY A 12 10.99 -17.29 6.20
N ALA A 13 10.40 -16.26 6.83
CA ALA A 13 9.17 -15.68 6.32
C ALA A 13 9.43 -14.97 4.98
N ASP A 14 8.58 -15.21 3.97
CA ASP A 14 8.74 -14.59 2.65
C ASP A 14 8.40 -13.10 2.65
N MET A 15 7.44 -12.70 3.48
CA MET A 15 6.85 -11.36 3.51
C MET A 15 6.25 -11.05 4.88
N ILE A 16 6.20 -9.77 5.24
CA ILE A 16 5.55 -9.27 6.45
C ILE A 16 4.33 -8.43 6.08
N MET A 17 3.16 -8.80 6.59
CA MET A 17 1.93 -8.02 6.47
C MET A 17 1.80 -7.08 7.67
N PHE A 18 1.51 -5.80 7.41
CA PHE A 18 1.21 -4.81 8.44
C PHE A 18 -0.27 -4.42 8.36
N ASP A 19 -0.95 -4.59 9.48
CA ASP A 19 -2.31 -4.08 9.72
C ASP A 19 -2.31 -2.54 9.65
N ALA A 20 -3.44 -1.99 9.23
CA ALA A 20 -3.68 -0.56 9.12
C ALA A 20 -3.79 0.15 10.49
N ASP A 21 -4.13 -0.59 11.56
CA ASP A 21 -4.37 -0.05 12.90
C ASP A 21 -3.17 0.70 13.47
N GLY A 22 -3.41 1.94 13.90
CA GLY A 22 -2.37 2.83 14.39
C GLY A 22 -1.39 3.33 13.32
N ILE A 23 -1.64 3.09 12.03
CA ILE A 23 -0.85 3.56 10.89
C ILE A 23 -1.68 4.43 9.95
N THR A 24 -2.74 3.87 9.38
CA THR A 24 -3.70 4.55 8.48
C THR A 24 -5.13 4.47 9.01
N LYS A 25 -5.38 3.63 10.01
CA LYS A 25 -6.68 3.46 10.69
C LYS A 25 -6.54 3.83 12.16
N GLY A 26 -7.57 4.50 12.70
CA GLY A 26 -7.61 4.89 14.11
C GLY A 26 -6.60 5.98 14.49
N VAL A 27 -6.14 6.78 13.53
CA VAL A 27 -5.18 7.88 13.73
C VAL A 27 -5.70 9.17 13.10
N ASP A 28 -5.41 10.31 13.72
CA ASP A 28 -5.76 11.63 13.18
C ASP A 28 -4.92 11.98 11.94
N GLU A 29 -3.66 11.56 11.94
CA GLU A 29 -2.72 11.74 10.83
C GLU A 29 -2.05 10.41 10.47
N TRP A 30 -1.97 10.13 9.18
CA TRP A 30 -1.32 8.92 8.70
C TRP A 30 0.18 8.92 8.98
N ARG A 31 0.67 7.81 9.52
CA ARG A 31 2.08 7.62 9.90
C ARG A 31 2.95 7.26 8.70
N THR A 32 3.00 8.16 7.73
CA THR A 32 3.74 7.97 6.48
C THR A 32 5.25 7.86 6.68
N ASP A 33 5.78 8.49 7.74
CA ASP A 33 7.16 8.34 8.22
C ASP A 33 7.46 6.90 8.64
N PHE A 34 6.53 6.28 9.34
CA PHE A 34 6.63 4.90 9.80
C PHE A 34 6.59 3.94 8.61
N ILE A 35 5.66 4.13 7.67
CA ILE A 35 5.59 3.36 6.42
C ILE A 35 6.91 3.42 5.66
N ALA A 36 7.44 4.63 5.44
CA ALA A 36 8.72 4.83 4.74
C ALA A 36 9.89 4.13 5.46
N ARG A 37 9.92 4.19 6.80
CA ARG A 37 10.94 3.50 7.60
C ARG A 37 10.85 1.99 7.50
N MET A 38 9.65 1.42 7.42
CA MET A 38 9.47 -0.04 7.25
C MET A 38 9.97 -0.47 5.87
N ILE A 39 9.54 0.21 4.81
CA ILE A 39 9.97 -0.06 3.44
C ILE A 39 11.49 0.07 3.31
N GLY A 40 12.09 1.13 3.87
CA GLY A 40 13.53 1.35 3.81
C GLY A 40 14.36 0.29 4.55
N ARG A 41 13.77 -0.42 5.52
CA ARG A 41 14.49 -1.45 6.31
C ARG A 41 14.25 -2.86 5.82
N LEU A 42 13.02 -3.19 5.41
CA LEU A 42 12.65 -4.56 5.05
C LEU A 42 12.65 -4.78 3.53
N GLY A 43 12.53 -3.72 2.73
CA GLY A 43 12.34 -3.79 1.28
C GLY A 43 10.85 -3.81 0.89
N LEU A 44 10.51 -3.12 -0.20
CA LEU A 44 9.12 -3.01 -0.68
C LEU A 44 8.55 -4.38 -1.12
N ASP A 45 9.41 -5.24 -1.65
CA ASP A 45 9.09 -6.60 -2.12
C ASP A 45 8.83 -7.59 -0.97
N LYS A 46 9.25 -7.26 0.25
CA LYS A 46 9.09 -8.10 1.46
C LYS A 46 7.99 -7.61 2.39
N ILE A 47 7.23 -6.60 1.99
CA ILE A 47 6.14 -6.04 2.79
C ILE A 47 4.82 -6.10 2.02
N MET A 48 3.74 -6.37 2.76
CA MET A 48 2.35 -6.14 2.36
C MET A 48 1.67 -5.20 3.35
N PHE A 49 0.91 -4.23 2.86
CA PHE A 49 0.14 -3.30 3.70
C PHE A 49 -1.35 -3.59 3.59
N GLU A 50 -2.05 -3.58 4.72
CA GLU A 50 -3.49 -3.54 4.72
C GLU A 50 -4.01 -2.23 4.13
N ALA A 51 -4.96 -2.35 3.21
CA ALA A 51 -5.63 -1.25 2.56
C ALA A 51 -7.14 -1.49 2.58
N ASP A 52 -7.72 -1.36 3.78
CA ASP A 52 -9.16 -1.53 4.04
C ASP A 52 -10.04 -0.59 3.21
N GLU A 53 -9.50 0.54 2.79
CA GLU A 53 -10.21 1.54 2.00
C GLU A 53 -9.47 1.87 0.71
N LEU A 54 -10.22 2.26 -0.32
CA LEU A 54 -9.66 2.59 -1.62
C LEU A 54 -8.68 3.77 -1.56
N GLU A 55 -8.89 4.72 -0.66
CA GLU A 55 -7.98 5.85 -0.45
C GLU A 55 -6.60 5.38 0.02
N THR A 56 -6.56 4.41 0.94
CA THR A 56 -5.32 3.78 1.41
C THR A 56 -4.60 3.08 0.26
N ALA A 57 -5.32 2.27 -0.53
CA ALA A 57 -4.75 1.58 -1.69
C ALA A 57 -4.19 2.59 -2.72
N GLN A 58 -4.94 3.66 -2.97
CA GLN A 58 -4.56 4.76 -3.86
C GLN A 58 -3.28 5.45 -3.40
N TYR A 59 -3.16 5.76 -2.12
CA TYR A 59 -1.94 6.32 -1.57
C TYR A 59 -0.72 5.43 -1.83
N PHE A 60 -0.81 4.13 -1.51
CA PHE A 60 0.31 3.21 -1.70
C PHE A 60 0.70 3.08 -3.17
N VAL A 61 -0.28 2.91 -4.08
CA VAL A 61 0.00 2.80 -5.51
C VAL A 61 0.61 4.09 -6.06
N ASN A 62 0.12 5.25 -5.66
CA ASN A 62 0.65 6.53 -6.12
C ASN A 62 2.06 6.83 -5.58
N ARG A 63 2.33 6.43 -4.33
CA ARG A 63 3.59 6.72 -3.62
C ARG A 63 4.70 5.74 -3.99
N TYR A 64 4.38 4.45 -4.10
CA TYR A 64 5.35 3.35 -4.24
C TYR A 64 5.20 2.55 -5.54
N GLY A 65 4.26 2.93 -6.40
CA GLY A 65 4.04 2.32 -7.71
C GLY A 65 3.01 1.19 -7.70
N SER A 66 2.57 0.79 -8.90
CA SER A 66 1.54 -0.24 -9.11
C SER A 66 1.95 -1.65 -8.68
N GLY A 67 3.23 -1.86 -8.35
CA GLY A 67 3.78 -3.13 -7.88
C GLY A 67 3.71 -3.35 -6.37
N VAL A 68 3.31 -2.35 -5.57
CA VAL A 68 3.23 -2.50 -4.10
C VAL A 68 2.30 -3.64 -3.68
N ASN A 69 2.67 -4.43 -2.68
CA ASN A 69 1.79 -5.51 -2.20
C ASN A 69 0.77 -4.96 -1.21
N LEU A 70 -0.51 -5.26 -1.46
CA LEU A 70 -1.62 -4.80 -0.63
C LEU A 70 -2.50 -5.97 -0.22
N PHE A 71 -2.88 -6.01 1.05
CA PHE A 71 -3.95 -6.85 1.57
C PHE A 71 -5.25 -6.06 1.49
N ILE A 72 -6.25 -6.57 0.77
CA ILE A 72 -7.52 -5.91 0.50
C ILE A 72 -8.67 -6.88 0.68
N ASP A 73 -9.89 -6.35 0.87
CA ASP A 73 -11.08 -7.18 0.76
C ASP A 73 -11.31 -7.64 -0.69
N HIS A 74 -11.88 -8.84 -0.83
CA HIS A 74 -12.18 -9.44 -2.13
C HIS A 74 -13.06 -8.54 -3.03
N SER A 75 -13.97 -7.75 -2.45
CA SER A 75 -14.84 -6.83 -3.20
C SER A 75 -14.07 -5.70 -3.88
N GLN A 76 -12.90 -5.33 -3.33
CA GLN A 76 -12.07 -4.21 -3.82
C GLN A 76 -11.09 -4.63 -4.92
N ALA A 77 -10.98 -5.92 -5.23
CA ALA A 77 -10.01 -6.43 -6.20
C ALA A 77 -10.16 -5.79 -7.60
N ARG A 78 -11.39 -5.50 -8.01
CA ARG A 78 -11.66 -4.81 -9.29
C ARG A 78 -11.11 -3.38 -9.30
N ASP A 79 -11.32 -2.64 -8.22
CA ASP A 79 -10.91 -1.24 -8.13
C ASP A 79 -9.40 -1.12 -8.00
N LEU A 80 -8.76 -2.02 -7.23
CA LEU A 80 -7.30 -2.08 -7.17
C LEU A 80 -6.68 -2.38 -8.54
N LYS A 81 -7.27 -3.29 -9.34
CA LYS A 81 -6.80 -3.56 -10.71
C LYS A 81 -6.89 -2.30 -11.58
N ASN A 82 -8.01 -1.58 -11.51
CA ASN A 82 -8.21 -0.35 -12.28
C ASN A 82 -7.19 0.73 -11.87
N LEU A 83 -6.97 0.90 -10.57
CA LEU A 83 -5.99 1.83 -10.01
C LEU A 83 -4.57 1.50 -10.47
N ARG A 84 -4.13 0.23 -10.36
CA ARG A 84 -2.79 -0.20 -10.81
C ARG A 84 -2.59 -0.01 -12.32
N THR A 85 -3.62 -0.28 -13.12
CA THR A 85 -3.58 -0.09 -14.58
C THR A 85 -3.42 1.40 -14.92
N ALA A 86 -4.16 2.26 -14.24
CA ALA A 86 -4.07 3.71 -14.44
C ALA A 86 -2.67 4.24 -14.08
N ALA A 87 -2.10 3.77 -12.97
CA ALA A 87 -0.76 4.19 -12.52
C ALA A 87 0.37 3.68 -13.43
N GLY A 88 0.26 2.47 -13.99
CA GLY A 88 1.28 1.88 -14.87
C GLY A 88 1.31 2.43 -16.31
N GLY A 89 0.28 3.17 -16.73
CA GLY A 89 0.12 3.68 -18.10
C GLY A 89 0.83 5.01 -18.41
N GLY A 90 1.73 5.49 -17.55
CA GLY A 90 2.51 6.70 -17.82
C GLY A 90 1.76 8.02 -17.56
N GLY A 91 1.27 8.23 -16.33
CA GLY A 91 0.96 9.57 -15.83
C GLY A 91 -0.49 9.88 -15.46
N GLN A 92 -1.39 8.89 -15.41
CA GLN A 92 -2.78 9.14 -15.05
C GLN A 92 -3.01 9.02 -13.54
N LYS A 93 -3.32 10.14 -12.87
CA LYS A 93 -3.84 10.12 -11.49
C LYS A 93 -5.27 9.59 -11.53
N TYR A 94 -5.49 8.41 -10.97
CA TYR A 94 -6.84 7.97 -10.63
C TYR A 94 -7.35 8.90 -9.51
N ILE A 95 -8.55 9.46 -9.62
CA ILE A 95 -9.21 10.21 -8.54
C ILE A 95 -10.60 9.58 -8.40
N TRP A 96 -10.87 9.03 -7.21
CA TRP A 96 -12.15 8.41 -6.92
C TRP A 96 -13.28 9.45 -7.00
N GLY A 97 -14.38 9.11 -7.68
CA GLY A 97 -15.57 9.99 -7.78
C GLY A 97 -15.58 11.03 -8.92
N GLN A 98 -14.49 11.19 -9.69
CA GLN A 98 -14.54 11.98 -10.94
C GLN A 98 -14.39 11.10 -12.18
N LYS A 99 -15.21 11.38 -13.21
CA LYS A 99 -15.00 10.84 -14.56
C LYS A 99 -13.58 11.21 -15.01
N ARG A 100 -12.87 10.22 -15.56
CA ARG A 100 -11.57 10.33 -16.23
C ARG A 100 -11.38 11.72 -16.85
N VAL A 101 -10.46 12.52 -16.29
CA VAL A 101 -10.04 13.77 -16.91
C VAL A 101 -8.80 13.47 -17.76
N PRO A 102 -8.90 13.52 -19.10
CA PRO A 102 -7.70 13.57 -19.93
C PRO A 102 -7.04 14.94 -19.78
N PHE A 103 -5.70 14.96 -19.89
CA PHE A 103 -4.95 16.21 -20.09
C PHE A 103 -5.23 16.78 -21.48
#